data_AF-A0A2W2ERN9-F1
#
_entry.id   AF-A0A2W2ERN9-F1
#
_cell.length_a   1.000
_cell.length_b   1.000
_cell.length_c   1.000
_cell.angle_alpha   90.00
_cell.angle_beta   90.00
_cell.angle_gamma   90.00
#
_symmetry.space_group_name_H-M   'P 1'
#
loop_
_entity.id
_entity.type
_entity.pdbx_description
1 polymer ?
#
loop_
_entity_poly.entity_id
_entity_poly.type
_entity_poly.pdbx_seq_one_letter_code
_entity_poly.pdbx_strand_id
1 'polypeptide(L)' 'MEWFDTAGSGGAGRFHVQCTGYYVTVWVTCSSGSPINGPKRWQYQKAECRNGARITSGGYDASRT' A
#
# COMPACT_ATOMS: atom_id res chain seq x y z
N MET A 1 -11.54 -1.05 -4.49
CA MET A 1 -10.68 -1.85 -5.38
C MET A 1 -9.28 -1.82 -4.82
N GLU A 2 -8.66 -2.99 -4.67
CA GLU A 2 -7.27 -3.13 -4.26
C GLU A 2 -6.45 -3.77 -5.38
N TRP A 3 -5.19 -3.39 -5.52
CA TRP A 3 -4.27 -4.01 -6.48
C TRP A 3 -2.81 -3.84 -6.06
N PHE A 4 -1.97 -4.71 -6.61
CA PHE A 4 -0.52 -4.64 -6.48
C PHE A 4 0.10 -4.25 -7.82
N ASP A 5 1.16 -3.46 -7.80
CA ASP A 5 1.98 -3.21 -8.97
C ASP A 5 3.46 -3.02 -8.63
N THR A 6 4.31 -2.89 -9.64
CA THR A 6 5.75 -2.70 -9.48
C THR A 6 6.11 -1.23 -9.66
N ALA A 7 6.82 -0.66 -8.69
CA ALA A 7 7.30 0.72 -8.71
C ALA A 7 8.76 0.80 -9.21
N GLY A 8 8.95 0.81 -10.53
CA GLY A 8 10.26 1.12 -11.12
C GLY A 8 11.30 -0.01 -11.04
N SER A 9 12.56 0.35 -11.30
CA SER A 9 13.69 -0.58 -11.36
C SER A 9 14.07 -1.11 -9.97
N GLY A 10 14.45 -2.39 -9.90
CA GLY A 10 14.98 -3.02 -8.68
C GLY A 10 13.99 -3.90 -7.90
N GLY A 11 12.74 -4.05 -8.34
CA GLY A 11 11.79 -4.99 -7.72
C GLY A 11 10.94 -4.42 -6.58
N ALA A 12 10.89 -3.09 -6.46
CA ALA A 12 9.99 -2.41 -5.54
C ALA A 12 8.52 -2.67 -5.89
N GLY A 13 7.72 -3.06 -4.90
CA GLY A 13 6.28 -3.25 -5.07
C GLY A 13 5.47 -2.16 -4.38
N ARG A 14 4.27 -1.88 -4.90
CA ARG A 14 3.24 -1.08 -4.22
C ARG A 14 1.94 -1.85 -4.06
N PHE A 15 1.25 -1.53 -2.98
CA PHE A 15 -0.14 -1.92 -2.77
C PHE A 15 -0.99 -0.66 -2.80
N HIS A 16 -2.09 -0.73 -3.52
CA HIS A 16 -2.99 0.36 -3.77
C HIS A 16 -4.39 -0.04 -3.33
N VAL A 17 -5.10 0.92 -2.75
CA VAL A 17 -6.51 0.76 -2.41
C VAL A 17 -7.27 2.03 -2.78
N GLN A 18 -8.39 1.83 -3.46
CA GLN A 18 -9.37 2.85 -3.78
C GLN A 18 -10.73 2.48 -3.17
N CYS A 19 -11.21 3.29 -2.24
CA CYS A 19 -12.52 3.17 -1.59
C CYS A 19 -13.26 4.51 -1.67
N THR A 20 -14.09 4.68 -2.69
CA THR A 20 -14.87 5.91 -2.91
C THR A 20 -15.76 6.22 -1.70
N GLY A 21 -15.66 7.43 -1.16
CA GLY A 21 -16.43 7.88 -0.01
C GLY A 21 -15.84 7.53 1.36
N TYR A 22 -14.60 7.04 1.42
CA TYR A 22 -13.88 6.70 2.65
C TYR A 22 -12.49 7.33 2.65
N TYR A 23 -11.99 7.65 3.83
CA TYR A 23 -10.56 7.80 4.07
C TYR A 23 -9.93 6.43 4.24
N VAL A 24 -8.80 6.23 3.56
CA VAL A 24 -8.11 4.95 3.46
C VAL A 24 -6.72 5.08 4.06
N THR A 25 -6.37 4.12 4.91
CA THR A 25 -4.99 3.87 5.35
C THR A 25 -4.60 2.50 4.82
N VAL A 26 -3.39 2.36 4.30
CA VAL A 26 -2.93 1.07 3.75
C VAL A 26 -1.58 0.72 4.34
N TRP A 27 -1.27 -0.57 4.37
CA TRP A 27 0.03 -1.08 4.78
C TRP A 27 0.49 -2.18 3.84
N VAL A 28 1.81 -2.34 3.74
CA VAL A 28 2.46 -3.43 3.01
C VAL A 28 3.54 -4.06 3.85
N THR A 29 3.63 -5.37 3.83
CA THR A 29 4.79 -6.11 4.35
C THR A 29 5.76 -6.33 3.20
N CYS A 30 7.00 -5.87 3.37
CA CYS A 30 8.05 -6.09 2.39
C CYS A 30 8.74 -7.44 2.60
N SER A 31 9.58 -7.86 1.66
CA SER A 31 10.38 -9.09 1.75
C SER A 31 11.34 -9.12 2.96
N SER A 32 11.65 -7.96 3.55
CA SER A 32 12.38 -7.87 4.83
C SER A 32 11.54 -8.26 6.05
N GLY A 33 10.23 -8.48 5.88
CA GLY A 33 9.26 -8.66 6.96
C GLY A 33 8.80 -7.35 7.62
N SER A 34 9.37 -6.21 7.23
CA SER A 34 9.00 -4.91 7.81
C SER A 34 7.71 -4.37 7.20
N PRO A 35 6.71 -4.01 8.00
CA PRO A 35 5.53 -3.32 7.50
C PRO A 35 5.83 -1.85 7.21
N ILE A 36 5.33 -1.35 6.08
CA ILE A 36 5.33 0.06 5.70
C ILE A 36 3.89 0.52 5.65
N ASN A 37 3.57 1.56 6.43
CA ASN A 37 2.25 2.14 6.48
C ASN A 37 2.21 3.41 5.61
N GLY A 38 1.19 3.51 4.76
CA GLY A 38 0.82 4.76 4.10
C GLY A 38 0.00 5.64 5.04
N PRO A 39 0.07 6.97 4.91
CA PRO A 39 -0.76 7.87 5.71
C PRO A 39 -2.26 7.72 5.38
N LYS A 40 -3.16 8.24 6.20
CA LYS A 40 -4.58 8.31 5.86
C LYS A 40 -4.80 9.27 4.68
N ARG A 41 -5.53 8.86 3.63
CA ARG A 41 -5.89 9.71 2.47
C ARG A 41 -7.32 9.50 2.02
N TRP A 42 -7.94 10.55 1.47
CA TRP A 42 -9.31 10.49 0.96
C TRP A 42 -9.37 9.65 -0.33
N GLN A 43 -10.26 8.66 -0.34
CA GLN A 43 -10.65 7.77 -1.44
C GLN A 43 -9.58 6.84 -2.01
N TYR A 44 -8.32 7.24 -1.99
CA TYR A 44 -7.22 6.48 -2.58
C TYR A 44 -5.97 6.60 -1.72
N GLN A 45 -5.34 5.45 -1.49
CA GLN A 45 -4.02 5.41 -0.88
C GLN A 45 -3.19 4.24 -1.41
N LYS A 46 -1.86 4.40 -1.33
CA LYS A 46 -0.86 3.37 -1.56
C LYS A 46 0.22 3.33 -0.47
N ALA A 47 0.85 2.18 -0.32
CA ALA A 47 2.11 2.00 0.40
C ALA A 47 3.12 1.26 -0.49
N GLU A 48 4.41 1.52 -0.27
CA GLU A 48 5.47 1.17 -1.22
C GLU A 48 6.70 0.61 -0.50
N CYS A 49 7.17 -0.55 -0.96
CA CYS A 49 8.43 -1.16 -0.59
C CYS A 49 9.57 -0.60 -1.46
N ARG A 50 10.19 0.51 -1.03
CA ARG A 50 11.12 1.31 -1.85
C ARG A 50 12.45 0.65 -2.22
N ASN A 51 13.04 -0.15 -1.34
CA ASN A 51 14.44 -0.59 -1.48
C ASN A 51 14.57 -1.91 -2.27
N GLY A 52 13.96 -1.99 -3.45
CA GLY A 52 13.96 -3.22 -4.28
C GLY A 52 13.30 -4.43 -3.61
N ALA A 53 12.60 -4.20 -2.51
CA ALA A 53 11.93 -5.22 -1.74
C ALA A 53 10.57 -5.52 -2.39
N ARG A 54 10.31 -6.81 -2.62
CA ARG A 54 9.01 -7.25 -3.10
C ARG A 54 7.99 -7.18 -1.99
N ILE A 55 6.73 -6.95 -2.35
CA ILE A 55 5.62 -7.08 -1.42
C ILE A 55 5.37 -8.56 -1.16
N THR A 56 5.24 -8.92 0.11
CA THR A 56 4.80 -10.25 0.54
C THR A 56 3.31 -10.26 0.85
N SER A 57 2.79 -9.18 1.45
CA SER A 57 1.37 -8.97 1.68
C SER A 57 1.02 -7.49 1.83
N GLY A 58 -0.25 -7.15 1.73
CA GLY A 58 -0.77 -5.81 2.01
C GLY A 58 -2.17 -5.86 2.59
N GLY A 59 -2.60 -4.76 3.19
CA GLY A 59 -3.93 -4.62 3.75
C GLY A 59 -4.30 -3.15 3.96
N TYR A 60 -5.57 -2.90 4.28
CA TYR A 60 -6.08 -1.55 4.44
C TYR A 60 -7.14 -1.43 5.52
N ASP A 61 -7.30 -0.22 6.03
CA ASP A 61 -8.42 0.23 6.83
C ASP A 61 -9.13 1.38 6.09
N ALA A 62 -10.46 1.39 6.14
CA ALA A 62 -11.28 2.42 5.51
C ALA A 62 -12.32 2.95 6.49
N SER A 63 -12.30 4.25 6.73
CA SER A 63 -13.23 4.94 7.64
C SER A 63 -13.89 6.12 6.95
N ARG A 64 -15.15 6.40 7.31
CA ARG A 64 -15.95 7.48 6.71
C ARG A 64 -15.74 8.85 7.37
N THR A 65 -15.00 8.87 8.47
CA THR A 65 -14.80 9.98 9.40
C THR A 65 -13.46 10.67 9.22
#